data_AF-A0A4R1I5A0-F1
#
_entry.id   AF-A0A4R1I5A0-F1
#
_cell.length_a   1.000
_cell.length_b   1.000
_cell.length_c   1.000
_cell.angle_alpha   90.00
_cell.angle_beta   90.00
_cell.angle_gamma   90.00
#
_symmetry.space_group_name_H-M   'P 1'
#
loop_
_entity.id
_entity.type
_entity.pdbx_description
1 polymer ?
#
loop_
_entity_poly.entity_id
_entity_poly.type
_entity_poly.pdbx_seq_one_letter_code
_entity_poly.pdbx_strand_id
1 'polypeptide(L)'
;MRPTIDEQLGGAARLLRLAEDDPEITPEIAELVRNARRLVQRVEGSWSQALPFLVQDNASTAALLGEDEPGEETGLAGAAARNEDLRASLTSRIHELPDGPDRAAIGAHLRARVAADPT
;
A
#
# COMPACT_ATOMS: atom_id res chain seq x y z
N MET A 1 -6.08 -13.43 19.85
CA MET A 1 -5.29 -12.65 18.88
C MET A 1 -6.14 -12.55 17.61
N ARG A 2 -6.31 -11.35 17.01
CA ARG A 2 -7.03 -11.20 15.73
C ARG A 2 -6.03 -11.43 14.59
N PRO A 3 -6.38 -12.19 13.53
CA PRO A 3 -5.47 -12.46 12.44
C PRO A 3 -5.14 -11.19 11.64
N THR A 4 -3.92 -11.10 11.11
CA THR A 4 -3.50 -10.00 10.23
C THR A 4 -4.14 -10.13 8.84
N ILE A 5 -4.09 -9.07 8.04
CA ILE A 5 -4.61 -9.11 6.66
C ILE A 5 -3.77 -10.07 5.80
N ASP A 6 -2.45 -10.14 6.01
CA ASP A 6 -1.59 -11.13 5.33
C ASP A 6 -2.01 -12.56 5.68
N GLU A 7 -2.28 -12.83 6.95
CA GLU A 7 -2.76 -14.14 7.41
C GLU A 7 -4.12 -14.49 6.80
N GLN A 8 -5.02 -13.50 6.69
CA GLN A 8 -6.33 -13.69 6.07
C GLN A 8 -6.24 -13.91 4.56
N LEU A 9 -5.46 -13.12 3.82
CA LEU A 9 -5.27 -13.26 2.37
C LEU A 9 -4.59 -14.59 2.03
N GLY A 10 -3.52 -14.94 2.75
CA GLY A 10 -2.87 -16.24 2.60
C GLY A 10 -3.80 -17.40 2.96
N GLY A 11 -4.65 -17.23 3.98
CA GLY A 11 -5.71 -18.18 4.33
C GLY A 11 -6.73 -18.39 3.22
N ALA A 12 -7.25 -17.30 2.64
CA ALA A 12 -8.18 -17.34 1.53
C ALA A 12 -7.58 -18.00 0.29
N ALA A 13 -6.32 -17.68 -0.06
CA ALA A 13 -5.62 -18.31 -1.18
C ALA A 13 -5.45 -19.83 -0.99
N ARG A 14 -5.20 -20.29 0.25
CA ARG A 14 -5.15 -21.72 0.58
C ARG A 14 -6.51 -22.40 0.42
N LEU A 15 -7.58 -21.79 0.93
CA LEU A 15 -8.93 -22.34 0.81
C LEU A 15 -9.37 -22.45 -0.67
N LEU A 16 -9.08 -21.44 -1.48
CA LEU A 16 -9.39 -21.45 -2.91
C LEU A 16 -8.59 -22.53 -3.65
N ARG A 17 -7.34 -22.80 -3.26
CA ARG A 17 -6.56 -23.91 -3.82
C ARG A 17 -7.19 -25.27 -3.49
N LEU A 18 -7.63 -25.46 -2.24
CA LEU A 18 -8.32 -26.70 -1.85
C LEU A 18 -9.62 -26.89 -2.63
N ALA A 19 -10.37 -25.81 -2.88
CA ALA A 19 -11.58 -25.86 -3.70
C ALA A 19 -11.28 -26.14 -5.19
N GLU A 20 -10.13 -25.70 -5.71
CA GLU A 20 -9.68 -25.97 -7.08
C GLU A 20 -9.40 -27.47 -7.32
N ASP A 21 -8.92 -28.18 -6.28
CA ASP A 21 -8.57 -29.60 -6.32
C ASP A 21 -9.78 -30.54 -6.03
N ASP A 22 -10.97 -29.98 -5.77
CA ASP A 22 -12.17 -30.76 -5.47
C ASP A 22 -12.68 -31.51 -6.72
N PRO A 23 -12.80 -32.84 -6.70
CA PRO A 23 -13.27 -33.60 -7.86
C PRO A 23 -14.76 -33.38 -8.18
N GLU A 24 -15.54 -32.81 -7.26
CA GLU A 24 -16.98 -32.59 -7.43
C GLU A 24 -17.33 -31.25 -8.12
N ILE A 25 -16.37 -30.34 -8.29
CA ILE A 25 -16.62 -29.04 -8.93
C ILE A 25 -16.63 -29.13 -10.46
N THR A 26 -17.55 -28.39 -11.08
CA THR A 26 -17.61 -28.32 -12.56
C THR A 26 -16.44 -27.52 -13.12
N PRO A 27 -16.07 -27.71 -14.41
CA PRO A 27 -15.00 -26.95 -15.05
C PRO A 27 -15.19 -25.43 -14.98
N GLU A 28 -16.43 -24.94 -15.09
CA GLU A 28 -16.77 -23.52 -14.99
C GLU A 28 -16.52 -22.97 -13.59
N ILE A 29 -16.90 -23.73 -12.56
CA ILE A 29 -16.63 -23.37 -11.15
C ILE A 29 -15.12 -23.40 -10.88
N ALA A 30 -14.40 -24.39 -11.41
CA ALA A 30 -12.94 -24.48 -11.28
C ALA A 30 -12.24 -23.26 -11.87
N GLU A 31 -12.73 -22.74 -12.99
CA GLU A 31 -12.21 -21.51 -13.60
C GLU A 31 -12.49 -20.28 -12.73
N LEU A 32 -13.70 -20.15 -12.18
CA LEU A 32 -14.04 -19.07 -11.24
C LEU A 32 -13.17 -19.10 -9.99
N VAL A 33 -12.94 -20.28 -9.40
CA VAL A 33 -12.07 -20.47 -8.23
C VAL A 33 -10.64 -20.10 -8.54
N ARG A 34 -10.09 -20.53 -9.70
CA ARG A 34 -8.77 -20.13 -10.18
C ARG A 34 -8.65 -18.62 -10.33
N ASN A 35 -9.66 -17.98 -10.92
CA ASN A 35 -9.68 -16.53 -11.09
C ASN A 35 -9.74 -15.79 -9.76
N ALA A 36 -10.59 -16.23 -8.83
CA ALA A 36 -10.67 -15.68 -7.49
C ALA A 36 -9.32 -15.82 -6.75
N ARG A 37 -8.68 -16.98 -6.83
CA ARG A 37 -7.35 -17.21 -6.22
C ARG A 37 -6.32 -16.25 -6.79
N ARG A 38 -6.28 -16.06 -8.11
CA ARG A 38 -5.38 -15.12 -8.77
C ARG A 38 -5.61 -13.68 -8.30
N LEU A 39 -6.86 -13.26 -8.12
CA LEU A 39 -7.19 -11.94 -7.60
C LEU A 39 -6.70 -11.78 -6.15
N VAL A 40 -6.96 -12.76 -5.27
CA VAL A 40 -6.49 -12.73 -3.88
C VAL A 40 -4.97 -12.67 -3.82
N GLN A 41 -4.26 -13.47 -4.60
CA GLN A 41 -2.79 -13.46 -4.66
C GLN A 41 -2.23 -12.13 -5.20
N ARG A 42 -2.92 -11.49 -6.15
CA ARG A 42 -2.54 -10.16 -6.62
C ARG A 42 -2.72 -9.12 -5.52
N VAL A 43 -3.84 -9.18 -4.79
CA VAL A 43 -4.11 -8.29 -3.64
C VAL A 43 -3.05 -8.51 -2.55
N GLU A 44 -2.74 -9.76 -2.20
CA GLU A 44 -1.68 -10.12 -1.25
C GLU A 44 -0.32 -9.52 -1.68
N GLY A 45 0.05 -9.68 -2.95
CA GLY A 45 1.26 -9.10 -3.51
C GLY A 45 1.30 -7.57 -3.38
N SER A 46 0.25 -6.87 -3.82
CA SER A 46 0.16 -5.41 -3.69
C SER A 46 0.13 -4.95 -2.22
N TRP A 47 -0.53 -5.72 -1.35
CA TRP A 47 -0.69 -5.41 0.06
C TRP A 47 0.63 -5.53 0.82
N SER A 48 1.41 -6.58 0.50
CA SER A 48 2.74 -6.80 1.07
C SER A 48 3.73 -5.66 0.77
N GLN A 49 3.52 -4.96 -0.35
CA GLN A 49 4.35 -3.83 -0.77
C GLN A 49 3.81 -2.48 -0.27
N ALA A 50 2.51 -2.38 -0.01
CA ALA A 50 1.86 -1.14 0.38
C ALA A 50 2.37 -0.61 1.72
N LEU A 51 2.51 -1.47 2.75
CA LEU A 51 2.98 -1.00 4.06
C LEU A 51 4.44 -0.50 4.01
N PRO A 52 5.42 -1.24 3.46
CA PRO A 52 6.78 -0.72 3.30
C PRO A 52 6.85 0.57 2.49
N PHE A 53 6.08 0.67 1.41
CA PHE A 53 6.00 1.88 0.60
C PHE A 53 5.48 3.07 1.40
N LEU A 54 4.36 2.92 2.11
CA LEU A 54 3.76 3.99 2.90
C LEU A 54 4.68 4.45 4.03
N VAL A 55 5.33 3.52 4.74
CA VAL A 55 6.29 3.86 5.81
C VAL A 55 7.45 4.69 5.24
N GLN A 56 8.02 4.28 4.10
CA GLN A 56 9.13 5.01 3.48
C GLN A 56 8.70 6.37 2.91
N ASP A 57 7.52 6.45 2.29
CA ASP A 57 6.97 7.70 1.75
C ASP A 57 6.60 8.67 2.88
N ASN A 58 6.06 8.18 4.00
CA ASN A 58 5.75 8.97 5.18
C ASN A 58 7.03 9.57 5.78
N ALA A 59 8.06 8.76 5.98
CA ALA A 59 9.36 9.24 6.50
C ALA A 59 9.98 10.30 5.58
N SER A 60 9.96 10.07 4.26
CA SER A 60 10.51 11.01 3.28
C SER A 60 9.70 12.32 3.22
N THR A 61 8.37 12.23 3.29
CA THR A 61 7.49 13.40 3.26
C THR A 61 7.57 14.21 4.55
N ALA A 62 7.65 13.55 5.71
CA ALA A 62 7.87 14.21 7.00
C ALA A 62 9.20 14.98 7.01
N ALA A 63 10.28 14.37 6.52
CA ALA A 63 11.58 15.03 6.40
C ALA A 63 11.54 16.29 5.51
N LEU A 64 10.78 16.27 4.40
CA LEU A 64 10.59 17.45 3.54
C LEU A 64 9.78 18.56 4.23
N LEU A 65 8.87 18.20 5.12
CA LEU A 65 8.06 19.14 5.90
C LEU A 65 8.79 19.64 7.15
N GLY A 66 9.93 19.04 7.52
CA GLY A 66 10.61 19.30 8.79
C GLY A 66 9.82 18.83 10.00
N GLU A 67 8.91 17.86 9.80
CA GLU A 67 8.21 17.17 10.89
C GLU A 67 9.11 16.06 11.46
N ASP A 68 9.19 15.94 12.79
CA ASP A 68 9.89 14.82 13.44
C ASP A 68 9.26 13.47 13.04
N GLU A 69 10.08 12.41 13.04
CA GLU A 69 9.64 11.06 12.68
C GLU A 69 8.38 10.66 13.48
N PRO A 70 7.29 10.24 12.82
CA PRO A 70 6.08 9.85 13.53
C PRO A 70 6.35 8.57 14.33
N GLY A 71 5.86 8.55 15.57
CA GLY A 71 5.85 7.34 16.40
C GLY A 71 5.13 6.18 15.69
N GLU A 72 5.49 4.94 16.08
CA GLU A 72 5.08 3.67 15.44
C GLU A 72 3.69 3.72 14.77
N GLU A 73 3.68 3.85 13.45
CA GLU A 73 2.49 3.65 12.64
C GLU A 73 2.10 2.17 12.71
N THR A 74 1.15 1.82 13.57
CA THR A 74 0.74 0.42 13.71
C THR A 74 -0.11 -0.02 12.51
N GLY A 75 0.56 -0.66 11.53
CA GLY A 75 -0.07 -1.34 10.41
C GLY A 75 -0.55 -0.42 9.29
N LEU A 76 -1.09 -1.02 8.22
CA LEU A 76 -1.41 -0.30 6.98
C LEU A 76 -2.41 0.85 7.17
N ALA A 77 -3.43 0.67 7.99
CA ALA A 77 -4.44 1.70 8.20
C ALA A 77 -3.84 2.97 8.84
N GLY A 78 -2.92 2.80 9.79
CA GLY A 78 -2.19 3.92 10.39
C GLY A 78 -1.27 4.60 9.39
N ALA A 79 -0.48 3.80 8.65
CA ALA A 79 0.43 4.31 7.64
C ALA A 79 -0.31 5.06 6.51
N ALA A 80 -1.46 4.57 6.08
CA ALA A 80 -2.28 5.21 5.05
C ALA A 80 -2.91 6.53 5.54
N ALA A 81 -3.44 6.56 6.76
CA ALA A 81 -3.99 7.78 7.34
C ALA A 81 -2.92 8.86 7.47
N ARG A 82 -1.73 8.49 7.98
CA ARG A 82 -0.61 9.40 8.10
C ARG A 82 -0.11 9.89 6.73
N ASN A 83 -0.11 9.03 5.72
CA ASN A 83 0.23 9.42 4.36
C ASN A 83 -0.72 10.51 3.83
N GLU A 84 -2.02 10.35 4.06
CA GLU A 84 -3.02 11.34 3.65
C GLU A 84 -2.78 12.68 4.35
N ASP A 85 -2.53 12.67 5.66
CA ASP A 85 -2.23 13.89 6.43
C ASP A 85 -0.97 14.60 5.91
N LEU A 86 0.10 13.86 5.70
CA LEU A 86 1.37 14.38 5.17
C LEU A 86 1.20 14.94 3.76
N ARG A 87 0.38 14.32 2.91
CA ARG A 87 0.06 14.84 1.57
C ARG A 87 -0.73 16.14 1.64
N ALA A 88 -1.67 16.26 2.57
CA ALA A 88 -2.43 17.49 2.78
C ALA A 88 -1.50 18.63 3.24
N SER A 89 -0.58 18.35 4.18
CA SER A 89 0.45 19.29 4.62
C SER A 89 1.39 19.69 3.48
N LEU A 90 1.89 18.73 2.71
CA LEU A 90 2.78 18.97 1.56
C LEU A 90 2.10 19.82 0.49
N THR A 91 0.82 19.55 0.21
CA THR A 91 0.03 20.33 -0.75
C THR A 91 -0.08 21.78 -0.28
N SER A 92 -0.43 22.01 0.99
CA SER A 92 -0.48 23.37 1.56
C SER A 92 0.87 24.07 1.45
N ARG A 93 1.96 23.37 1.80
CA ARG A 93 3.32 23.91 1.76
C ARG A 93 3.76 24.32 0.35
N ILE A 94 3.41 23.55 -0.68
CA ILE A 94 3.74 23.87 -2.08
C ILE A 94 3.11 25.21 -2.52
N HIS A 95 1.89 25.53 -2.06
CA HIS A 95 1.20 26.77 -2.42
C HIS A 95 1.85 28.01 -1.80
N GLU A 96 2.54 27.84 -0.67
CA GLU A 96 3.23 28.92 0.03
C GLU A 96 4.67 29.13 -0.46
N LEU A 97 5.25 28.13 -1.14
CA LEU A 97 6.65 28.16 -1.55
C LEU A 97 6.85 28.91 -2.88
N PRO A 98 7.75 29.91 -2.91
CA PRO A 98 8.19 30.50 -4.17
C PRO A 98 8.96 29.47 -5.01
N ASP A 99 9.15 29.78 -6.29
CA ASP A 99 10.06 28.98 -7.12
C ASP A 99 11.47 29.02 -6.52
N GLY A 100 12.05 27.84 -6.31
CA GLY A 100 13.30 27.71 -5.57
C GLY A 100 13.71 26.26 -5.32
N PRO A 101 14.84 26.06 -4.64
CA PRO A 101 15.40 24.72 -4.39
C PRO A 101 14.44 23.83 -3.59
N ASP A 102 13.73 24.37 -2.61
CA ASP A 102 12.77 23.62 -1.79
C ASP A 102 11.60 23.10 -2.61
N ARG A 103 11.04 23.94 -3.49
CA ARG A 103 9.97 23.56 -4.42
C ARG A 103 10.45 22.51 -5.43
N ALA A 104 11.70 22.62 -5.88
CA ALA A 104 12.31 21.63 -6.76
C ALA A 104 12.53 20.27 -6.07
N ALA A 105 12.94 20.27 -4.80
CA ALA A 105 13.09 19.07 -3.99
C ALA A 105 11.75 18.33 -3.81
N ILE A 106 10.68 19.06 -3.47
CA ILE A 106 9.33 18.50 -3.39
C ILE A 106 8.89 17.92 -4.74
N GLY A 107 9.13 18.62 -5.85
CA GLY A 107 8.83 18.11 -7.19
C GLY A 107 9.66 16.89 -7.61
N ALA A 108 10.87 16.71 -7.09
CA ALA A 108 11.67 15.51 -7.29
C ALA A 108 11.10 14.33 -6.49
N HIS A 109 10.74 14.56 -5.22
CA HIS A 109 10.09 13.56 -4.35
C HIS A 109 8.78 13.04 -4.96
N LEU A 110 7.89 13.93 -5.40
CA LEU A 110 6.61 13.53 -6.01
C LEU A 110 6.80 12.67 -7.27
N ARG A 111 7.82 12.95 -8.09
CA ARG A 111 8.14 12.14 -9.26
C ARG A 111 8.71 10.77 -8.87
N ALA A 112 9.59 10.72 -7.88
CA ALA A 112 10.15 9.47 -7.37
C ALA A 112 9.04 8.59 -6.77
N ARG A 113 8.11 9.18 -6.03
CA ARG A 113 6.94 8.51 -5.47
C ARG A 113 6.08 7.86 -6.53
N VAL A 114 5.71 8.60 -7.59
CA VAL A 114 4.90 8.05 -8.69
C VAL A 114 5.59 6.87 -9.38
N ALA A 115 6.93 6.87 -9.46
CA ALA A 115 7.68 5.77 -10.05
C ALA A 115 7.78 4.53 -9.12
N ALA A 116 7.61 4.71 -7.82
CA ALA A 116 7.76 3.67 -6.80
C ALA A 116 6.42 3.14 -6.24
N ASP A 117 5.30 3.76 -6.63
CA ASP A 117 3.97 3.36 -6.18
C ASP A 117 3.64 1.92 -6.66
N PRO A 118 3.31 0.98 -5.74
CA PRO A 118 3.03 -0.41 -6.08
C PRO A 118 1.62 -0.64 -6.68
N THR A 119 0.83 0.43 -6.88
CA THR A 119 -0.56 0.36 -7.37
C THR A 119 -0.72 0.48 -8.88
#